data_AF-A0A3D5HQH7-F1
#
_entry.id   AF-A0A3D5HQH7-F1
#
_cell.length_a   1.000
_cell.length_b   1.000
_cell.length_c   1.000
_cell.angle_alpha   90.00
_cell.angle_beta   90.00
_cell.angle_gamma   90.00
#
_symmetry.space_group_name_H-M   'P 1'
#
loop_
_entity.id
_entity.type
_entity.pdbx_description
1 polymer ?
#
loop_
_entity_poly.entity_id
_entity_poly.type
_entity_poly.pdbx_seq_one_letter_code
_entity_poly.pdbx_strand_id
1 'polypeptide(L)'
;MTIFKEFQLGGDSQGGGGSPFGGIAGLITLAVLMMVVFFLFKGLFWILSLVAPVLLITTLILDYTVVTDFGKFLIKSLKDNPLFGIMAIVLSLAAYPFTTGFLFFRAMMRRVIMKVHQPEEEIFAAGENVNDVGFSDYEEVETLELPEVKIKKAKGKNNDHDQMFD
;
A
#
# COMPACT_ATOMS: atom_id res chain seq x y z
N MET A 1 -2.12 53.31 -41.08
CA MET A 1 -3.45 52.97 -40.54
C MET A 1 -3.55 51.46 -40.57
N THR A 2 -3.48 50.82 -39.41
CA THR A 2 -3.24 49.39 -39.22
C THR A 2 -4.52 48.58 -39.37
N ILE A 3 -4.49 47.58 -40.24
CA ILE A 3 -5.55 46.59 -40.43
C ILE A 3 -5.32 45.49 -39.38
N PHE A 4 -6.15 45.48 -38.34
CA PHE A 4 -6.17 44.37 -37.38
C PHE A 4 -6.83 43.18 -38.06
N LYS A 5 -6.01 42.16 -38.34
CA LYS A 5 -6.46 40.85 -38.83
C LYS A 5 -7.04 40.12 -37.63
N GLU A 6 -8.36 40.03 -37.58
CA GLU A 6 -9.06 39.28 -36.54
C GLU A 6 -8.66 37.82 -36.64
N PHE A 7 -7.80 37.39 -35.72
CA PHE A 7 -7.56 35.99 -35.46
C PHE A 7 -8.83 35.44 -34.83
N GLN A 8 -9.67 34.82 -35.66
CA GLN A 8 -10.68 33.89 -35.17
C GLN A 8 -9.97 32.70 -34.52
N LEU A 9 -9.60 32.86 -33.26
CA LEU A 9 -9.29 31.77 -32.33
C LEU A 9 -10.63 31.24 -31.78
N GLY A 10 -11.54 30.92 -32.69
CA GLY A 10 -12.78 30.20 -32.42
C GLY A 10 -12.59 28.80 -32.93
N GLY A 11 -11.99 27.93 -32.12
CA GLY A 11 -12.09 26.50 -32.32
C GLY A 11 -13.55 26.11 -32.11
N ASP A 12 -14.35 26.19 -33.18
CA ASP A 12 -15.69 25.63 -33.18
C ASP A 12 -15.58 24.16 -32.81
N SER A 13 -15.98 23.87 -31.58
CA SER A 13 -16.47 22.55 -31.19
C SER A 13 -17.77 22.34 -31.95
N GLN A 14 -17.62 22.07 -33.25
CA GLN A 14 -18.71 21.89 -34.18
C GLN A 14 -19.42 20.59 -33.78
N GLY A 15 -20.63 20.73 -33.24
CA GLY A 15 -21.63 19.67 -33.35
C GLY A 15 -22.24 19.13 -32.08
N GLY A 16 -22.43 19.95 -31.03
CA GLY A 16 -23.51 19.74 -30.07
C GLY A 16 -24.90 19.98 -30.70
N GLY A 17 -25.23 19.25 -31.76
CA GLY A 17 -26.44 19.43 -32.55
C GLY A 17 -27.07 18.09 -32.94
N GLY A 18 -27.99 17.59 -32.10
CA GLY A 18 -29.20 16.83 -32.46
C GLY A 18 -29.15 15.67 -33.47
N SER A 19 -28.01 15.17 -33.92
CA SER A 19 -27.93 14.01 -34.82
C SER A 19 -27.72 12.72 -34.02
N PRO A 20 -28.58 11.69 -34.17
CA PRO A 20 -28.39 10.39 -33.51
C PRO A 20 -27.05 9.73 -33.89
N PHE A 21 -26.44 10.14 -35.01
CA PHE A 21 -25.13 9.70 -35.46
C PHE A 21 -23.94 10.27 -34.67
N GLY A 22 -24.08 11.42 -33.99
CA GLY A 22 -23.01 11.99 -33.15
C GLY A 22 -22.79 11.17 -31.86
N GLY A 23 -23.87 10.68 -31.26
CA GLY A 23 -23.79 9.74 -30.13
C GLY A 23 -23.15 8.40 -30.53
N ILE A 24 -23.48 7.89 -31.72
CA ILE A 24 -22.90 6.66 -32.26
C ILE A 24 -21.39 6.83 -32.51
N ALA A 25 -20.95 7.96 -33.08
CA ALA A 25 -19.54 8.25 -33.28
C ALA A 25 -18.76 8.33 -31.95
N GLY A 26 -19.36 8.91 -30.90
CA GLY A 26 -18.79 8.91 -29.55
C GLY A 26 -18.66 7.51 -28.95
N LEU A 27 -19.68 6.66 -29.11
CA LEU A 27 -19.64 5.26 -28.65
C LEU A 27 -18.60 4.44 -29.40
N ILE A 28 -18.46 4.61 -30.71
CA ILE A 28 -17.41 3.94 -31.51
C ILE A 28 -16.03 4.39 -31.04
N THR A 29 -15.84 5.70 -30.79
CA THR A 29 -14.56 6.23 -30.29
C THR A 29 -14.22 5.67 -28.92
N LEU A 30 -15.20 5.58 -28.00
CA LEU A 30 -15.03 4.95 -26.69
C LEU A 30 -14.69 3.46 -26.83
N ALA A 31 -15.36 2.74 -27.72
CA ALA A 31 -15.11 1.32 -27.96
C ALA A 31 -13.70 1.06 -28.50
N VAL A 32 -13.21 1.90 -29.42
CA VAL A 32 -11.84 1.82 -29.93
C VAL A 32 -10.82 2.12 -28.83
N LEU A 33 -11.05 3.15 -28.00
CA LEU A 33 -10.19 3.44 -26.85
C LEU A 33 -10.13 2.25 -25.89
N MET A 34 -11.27 1.69 -25.52
CA MET A 34 -11.36 0.49 -24.67
C MET A 34 -10.65 -0.71 -25.30
N MET A 35 -10.73 -0.89 -26.61
CA MET A 35 -10.00 -1.93 -27.33
C MET A 35 -8.48 -1.75 -27.19
N VAL A 36 -7.96 -0.54 -27.41
CA VAL A 36 -6.52 -0.25 -27.26
C VAL A 36 -6.06 -0.53 -25.84
N VAL A 37 -6.79 -0.03 -24.84
CA VAL A 37 -6.48 -0.25 -23.41
C VAL A 37 -6.53 -1.74 -23.07
N PHE A 38 -7.51 -2.48 -23.58
CA PHE A 38 -7.62 -3.93 -23.39
C PHE A 38 -6.40 -4.67 -23.95
N PHE A 39 -5.90 -4.32 -25.13
CA PHE A 39 -4.69 -4.92 -25.67
C PHE A 39 -3.44 -4.60 -24.85
N LEU A 40 -3.34 -3.39 -24.30
CA LEU A 40 -2.25 -3.02 -23.39
C LEU A 40 -2.29 -3.85 -22.11
N PHE A 41 -3.44 -3.95 -21.46
CA PHE A 41 -3.61 -4.80 -20.28
C PHE A 41 -3.35 -6.27 -20.58
N LYS A 42 -3.83 -6.79 -21.72
CA LYS A 42 -3.57 -8.17 -22.14
C LYS A 42 -2.08 -8.43 -22.35
N GLY A 43 -1.37 -7.52 -23.01
CA GLY A 43 0.07 -7.61 -23.22
C GLY A 43 0.84 -7.57 -21.91
N LEU A 44 0.51 -6.62 -21.03
CA LEU A 44 1.11 -6.51 -19.70
C LEU A 44 0.83 -7.76 -18.86
N PHE A 45 -0.40 -8.25 -18.86
CA PHE A 45 -0.79 -9.46 -18.16
C PHE A 45 -0.03 -10.68 -18.68
N TRP A 46 0.17 -10.79 -19.99
CA TRP A 46 0.92 -11.88 -20.60
C TRP A 46 2.39 -11.90 -20.17
N ILE A 47 3.05 -10.74 -20.17
CA ILE A 47 4.44 -10.61 -19.70
C ILE A 47 4.53 -10.90 -18.21
N LEU A 48 3.63 -10.32 -17.41
CA LEU A 48 3.61 -10.51 -15.97
C LEU A 48 3.30 -11.97 -15.60
N SER A 49 2.43 -12.64 -16.36
CA SER A 49 2.09 -14.06 -16.27
C SER A 49 3.29 -14.98 -16.51
N LEU A 50 4.18 -14.61 -17.43
CA LEU A 50 5.44 -15.33 -17.68
C LEU A 50 6.43 -15.18 -16.52
N VAL A 51 6.52 -13.98 -15.94
CA VAL A 51 7.47 -13.67 -14.85
C VAL A 51 6.93 -14.11 -13.47
N ALA A 52 5.61 -14.18 -13.32
CA ALA A 52 4.91 -14.57 -12.10
C ALA A 52 5.41 -15.87 -11.42
N PRO A 53 5.62 -17.00 -12.13
CA PRO A 53 6.15 -18.20 -11.48
C PRO A 53 7.55 -17.97 -10.88
N VAL A 54 8.41 -17.23 -11.57
CA VAL A 54 9.75 -16.87 -11.06
C VAL A 54 9.63 -15.93 -9.85
N LEU A 55 8.74 -14.96 -9.90
CA LEU A 55 8.45 -14.08 -8.76
C LEU A 55 7.96 -14.87 -7.57
N LEU A 56 7.01 -15.80 -7.74
CA LEU A 56 6.48 -16.62 -6.66
C LEU A 56 7.55 -17.51 -6.02
N ILE A 57 8.45 -18.09 -6.80
CA ILE A 57 9.59 -18.84 -6.25
C ILE A 57 10.49 -17.89 -5.45
N THR A 58 10.76 -16.71 -6.01
CA THR A 58 11.61 -15.70 -5.36
C THR A 58 10.97 -15.20 -4.06
N THR A 59 9.65 -14.98 -4.01
CA THR A 59 8.95 -14.59 -2.78
C THR A 59 9.09 -15.65 -1.71
N LEU A 60 8.96 -16.92 -2.09
CA LEU A 60 9.03 -18.03 -1.15
C LEU A 60 10.44 -18.16 -0.55
N ILE A 61 11.48 -17.90 -1.33
CA ILE A 61 12.87 -17.86 -0.86
C ILE A 61 13.13 -16.61 0.01
N LEU A 62 12.54 -15.46 -0.36
CA LEU A 62 12.77 -14.19 0.32
C LEU A 62 12.11 -14.16 1.70
N ASP A 63 10.83 -14.53 1.74
CA ASP A 63 10.02 -14.61 2.94
C ASP A 63 8.80 -15.51 2.68
N TYR A 64 8.92 -16.79 3.04
CA TYR A 64 7.83 -17.76 2.90
C TYR A 64 6.59 -17.37 3.71
N THR A 65 6.75 -16.60 4.78
CA THR A 65 5.63 -16.25 5.67
C THR A 65 4.62 -15.36 4.95
N VAL A 66 5.05 -14.51 4.02
CA VAL A 66 4.16 -13.66 3.21
C VAL A 66 3.18 -14.51 2.39
N VAL A 67 3.66 -15.62 1.82
CA VAL A 67 2.82 -16.54 1.05
C VAL A 67 1.87 -17.30 1.97
N THR A 68 2.36 -17.78 3.13
CA THR A 68 1.51 -18.51 4.08
C THR A 68 0.46 -17.59 4.73
N ASP A 69 0.80 -16.34 5.03
CA ASP A 69 -0.11 -15.37 5.64
C ASP A 69 -1.18 -14.94 4.65
N PHE A 70 -0.85 -14.86 3.37
CA PHE A 70 -1.86 -14.69 2.32
C PHE A 70 -2.80 -15.89 2.23
N GLY A 71 -2.29 -17.12 2.30
CA GLY A 71 -3.12 -18.32 2.37
C GLY A 71 -4.03 -18.33 3.60
N LYS A 72 -3.50 -18.01 4.78
CA LYS A 72 -4.27 -17.84 6.02
C LYS A 72 -5.34 -16.77 5.87
N PHE A 73 -5.01 -15.64 5.24
CA PHE A 73 -5.95 -14.56 4.94
C PHE A 73 -7.11 -15.04 4.05
N LEU A 74 -6.85 -15.86 3.02
CA LEU A 74 -7.91 -16.40 2.16
C LEU A 74 -8.84 -17.34 2.94
N ILE A 75 -8.28 -18.22 3.77
CA ILE A 75 -9.07 -19.15 4.59
C ILE A 75 -9.87 -18.39 5.64
N LYS A 76 -9.26 -17.41 6.31
CA LYS A 76 -9.94 -16.53 7.28
C LYS A 76 -11.07 -15.76 6.60
N SER A 77 -10.81 -15.15 5.44
CA SER A 77 -11.82 -14.44 4.65
C SER A 77 -13.00 -15.35 4.29
N LEU A 78 -12.74 -16.61 3.96
CA LEU A 78 -13.77 -17.59 3.64
C LEU A 78 -14.63 -17.99 4.87
N LYS A 79 -14.01 -18.04 6.06
CA LYS A 79 -14.70 -18.34 7.31
C LYS A 79 -15.52 -17.16 7.82
N ASP A 80 -14.95 -15.96 7.76
CA ASP A 80 -15.57 -14.75 8.29
C ASP A 80 -16.73 -14.29 7.38
N ASN A 81 -16.49 -14.27 6.06
CA ASN A 81 -17.47 -13.85 5.07
C ASN A 81 -17.34 -14.72 3.81
N PRO A 82 -18.11 -15.80 3.68
CA PRO A 82 -17.91 -16.78 2.62
C PRO A 82 -18.03 -16.18 1.22
N LEU A 83 -18.96 -15.22 1.01
CA LEU A 83 -19.10 -14.52 -0.27
C LEU A 83 -17.84 -13.73 -0.62
N PHE A 84 -17.29 -12.98 0.34
CA PHE A 84 -16.06 -12.21 0.14
C PHE A 84 -14.85 -13.12 -0.05
N GLY A 85 -14.74 -14.20 0.73
CA GLY A 85 -13.66 -15.17 0.61
C GLY A 85 -13.64 -15.85 -0.77
N ILE A 86 -14.80 -16.27 -1.28
CA ILE A 86 -14.89 -16.86 -2.63
C ILE A 86 -14.46 -15.84 -3.69
N MET A 87 -14.96 -14.60 -3.60
CA MET A 87 -14.56 -13.53 -4.52
C MET A 87 -13.05 -13.26 -4.46
N ALA A 88 -12.46 -13.21 -3.26
CA ALA A 88 -11.04 -13.02 -3.07
C ALA A 88 -10.21 -14.15 -3.68
N ILE A 89 -10.63 -15.40 -3.51
CA ILE A 89 -9.95 -16.58 -4.12
C ILE A 89 -10.04 -16.52 -5.64
N VAL A 90 -11.24 -16.31 -6.19
CA VAL A 90 -11.46 -16.24 -7.65
C VAL A 90 -10.65 -15.09 -8.26
N LEU A 91 -10.68 -13.91 -7.63
CA LEU A 91 -9.92 -12.75 -8.08
C LEU A 91 -8.41 -13.02 -8.01
N SER A 92 -7.93 -13.68 -6.95
CA SER A 92 -6.50 -14.01 -6.80
C SER A 92 -6.02 -15.04 -7.83
N LEU A 93 -6.86 -15.99 -8.23
CA LEU A 93 -6.53 -16.95 -9.28
C LEU A 93 -6.63 -16.33 -10.67
N ALA A 94 -7.66 -15.53 -10.93
CA ALA A 94 -7.83 -14.84 -12.21
C ALA A 94 -6.76 -13.76 -12.44
N ALA A 95 -6.39 -13.05 -11.37
CA ALA A 95 -5.37 -12.01 -11.36
C ALA A 95 -4.03 -12.50 -10.78
N TYR A 96 -3.74 -13.81 -10.89
CA TYR A 96 -2.55 -14.41 -10.27
C TYR A 96 -1.23 -13.67 -10.54
N PRO A 97 -0.92 -13.13 -11.74
CA PRO A 97 0.36 -12.45 -11.94
C PRO A 97 0.46 -11.14 -11.14
N PHE A 98 -0.66 -10.45 -10.97
CA PHE A 98 -0.74 -9.29 -10.09
C PHE A 98 -0.64 -9.70 -8.63
N THR A 99 -1.32 -10.77 -8.22
CA THR A 99 -1.23 -11.30 -6.84
C THR A 99 0.21 -11.70 -6.50
N THR A 100 0.92 -12.38 -7.40
CA THR A 100 2.33 -12.74 -7.19
C THR A 100 3.24 -11.53 -7.14
N GLY A 101 3.01 -10.54 -8.00
CA GLY A 101 3.77 -9.28 -7.96
C GLY A 101 3.54 -8.52 -6.66
N PHE A 102 2.30 -8.49 -6.17
CA PHE A 102 1.94 -7.89 -4.89
C PHE A 102 2.61 -8.61 -3.71
N LEU A 103 2.58 -9.95 -3.69
CA LEU A 103 3.27 -10.74 -2.66
C LEU A 103 4.77 -10.49 -2.67
N PHE A 104 5.38 -10.36 -3.85
CA PHE A 104 6.81 -10.07 -3.99
C PHE A 104 7.15 -8.69 -3.47
N PHE A 105 6.36 -7.69 -3.86
CA PHE A 105 6.52 -6.33 -3.38
C PHE A 105 6.39 -6.27 -1.84
N ARG A 106 5.39 -6.95 -1.27
CA ARG A 106 5.20 -7.05 0.18
C ARG A 106 6.41 -7.70 0.88
N ALA A 107 6.94 -8.78 0.32
CA ALA A 107 8.12 -9.46 0.85
C ALA A 107 9.38 -8.57 0.78
N MET A 108 9.57 -7.86 -0.35
CA MET A 108 10.67 -6.92 -0.53
C MET A 108 10.58 -5.76 0.48
N MET A 109 9.41 -5.15 0.62
CA MET A 109 9.18 -4.07 1.59
C MET A 109 9.47 -4.50 3.02
N ARG A 110 8.99 -5.67 3.44
CA ARG A 110 9.26 -6.19 4.79
C ARG A 110 10.76 -6.35 5.04
N ARG A 111 11.50 -6.87 4.06
CA ARG A 111 12.97 -7.01 4.16
C ARG A 111 13.69 -5.67 4.24
N VAL A 112 13.21 -4.65 3.55
CA VAL A 112 13.77 -3.29 3.60
C VAL A 112 13.51 -2.67 4.98
N ILE A 113 12.28 -2.75 5.48
CA ILE A 113 11.90 -2.18 6.79
C ILE A 113 12.68 -2.82 7.93
N MET A 114 12.86 -4.16 7.90
CA MET A 114 13.68 -4.89 8.89
C MET A 114 15.14 -4.42 8.89
N LYS A 115 15.70 -4.05 7.74
CA LYS A 115 17.08 -3.53 7.67
C LYS A 115 17.22 -2.11 8.20
N VAL A 116 16.15 -1.32 8.18
CA VAL A 116 16.16 0.09 8.61
C VAL A 116 15.83 0.23 10.09
N HIS A 117 15.04 -0.69 10.67
CA HIS A 117 14.70 -0.72 12.09
C HIS A 117 15.67 -1.54 12.94
N GLN A 118 16.83 -1.93 12.39
CA GLN A 118 17.88 -2.62 13.14
C GLN A 118 19.06 -1.68 13.44
N PRO A 119 18.94 -0.71 14.37
CA PRO A 119 20.06 -0.35 15.21
C PRO A 119 20.11 -1.29 16.43
N GLU A 120 21.13 -2.15 16.46
CA GLU A 120 21.85 -2.57 17.68
C GLU A 120 21.18 -3.41 18.80
N GLU A 121 20.27 -4.35 18.54
CA GLU A 121 20.07 -5.46 19.51
C GLU A 121 20.28 -6.86 18.89
N GLU A 122 21.53 -7.32 19.10
CA GLU A 122 21.92 -8.68 19.50
C GLU A 122 21.31 -9.85 18.70
N ILE A 123 22.05 -10.44 17.77
CA ILE A 123 22.78 -11.70 18.03
C ILE A 123 22.31 -12.36 19.33
N PHE A 124 21.20 -13.12 19.35
CA PHE A 124 20.89 -14.28 20.21
C PHE A 124 19.37 -14.51 20.29
N ALA A 125 18.77 -15.09 19.24
CA ALA A 125 17.53 -15.86 19.40
C ALA A 125 17.43 -16.88 18.28
N ALA A 126 18.06 -18.03 18.51
CA ALA A 126 17.74 -19.24 17.78
C ALA A 126 16.25 -19.57 18.00
N GLY A 127 15.47 -19.53 16.92
CA GLY A 127 14.16 -20.17 16.83
C GLY A 127 13.10 -19.67 17.80
N GLU A 128 12.44 -18.55 17.49
CA GLU A 128 11.11 -18.32 18.03
C GLU A 128 10.20 -17.63 17.01
N ASN A 129 8.96 -18.11 16.96
CA ASN A 129 7.92 -17.72 16.03
C ASN A 129 7.47 -16.29 16.31
N VAL A 130 7.96 -15.31 15.55
CA VAL A 130 7.32 -13.98 15.53
C VAL A 130 6.20 -14.01 14.48
N ASN A 131 5.07 -14.56 14.91
CA ASN A 131 3.76 -14.17 14.37
C ASN A 131 3.53 -12.69 14.73
N ASP A 132 2.75 -12.01 13.88
CA ASP A 132 2.32 -10.61 13.99
C ASP A 132 3.37 -9.53 13.70
N VAL A 133 3.40 -9.12 12.44
CA VAL A 133 3.39 -7.69 12.11
C VAL A 133 2.22 -7.44 11.16
N GLY A 134 1.02 -7.54 11.75
CA GLY A 134 -0.10 -6.72 11.32
C GLY A 134 0.26 -5.26 11.57
N PHE A 135 -0.09 -4.37 10.65
CA PHE A 135 -0.06 -2.94 10.91
C PHE A 135 -1.16 -2.62 11.92
N SER A 136 -0.86 -2.79 13.21
CA SER A 136 -1.62 -2.29 14.35
C SER A 136 -0.70 -2.37 15.56
N ASP A 137 -0.08 -1.25 15.89
CA ASP A 137 -0.37 -0.55 17.13
C ASP A 137 0.60 0.63 17.19
N TYR A 138 0.05 1.80 17.47
CA TYR A 138 0.84 2.85 18.07
C TYR A 138 1.49 2.19 19.27
N GLU A 139 2.82 2.10 19.27
CA GLU A 139 3.57 1.78 20.46
C GLU A 139 3.22 2.88 21.47
N GLU A 140 2.17 2.66 22.24
CA GLU A 140 1.88 3.46 23.41
C GLU A 140 3.03 3.13 24.34
N VAL A 141 4.05 3.99 24.26
CA VAL A 141 5.24 3.94 25.11
C VAL A 141 4.72 3.75 26.52
N GLU A 142 4.88 2.54 27.07
CA GLU A 142 4.68 2.31 28.49
C GLU A 142 5.57 3.34 29.15
N THR A 143 4.94 4.38 29.72
CA THR A 143 5.65 5.39 30.48
C THR A 143 6.35 4.63 31.57
N LEU A 144 7.66 4.42 31.40
CA LEU A 144 8.53 3.80 32.39
C LEU A 144 8.13 4.41 33.73
N GLU A 145 7.51 3.63 34.61
CA GLU A 145 7.19 4.11 35.95
C GLU A 145 8.54 4.40 36.59
N LEU A 146 8.88 5.69 36.67
CA LEU A 146 10.10 6.13 37.33
C LEU A 146 10.09 5.51 38.73
N PRO A 147 11.17 4.84 39.17
CA PRO A 147 11.22 4.30 40.52
C PRO A 147 10.95 5.45 41.49
N GLU A 148 10.00 5.26 42.41
CA GLU A 148 9.64 6.27 43.41
C GLU A 148 10.90 6.71 44.16
N VAL A 149 11.45 7.87 43.77
CA VAL A 149 12.55 8.49 44.49
C VAL A 149 11.95 8.94 45.82
N LYS A 150 12.17 8.15 46.87
CA LYS A 150 11.90 8.56 48.25
C LYS A 150 12.81 9.74 48.57
N ILE A 151 12.36 10.96 48.27
CA ILE A 151 13.02 12.17 48.72
C ILE A 151 12.90 12.20 50.23
N LYS A 152 13.96 11.77 50.92
CA LYS A 152 14.15 12.08 52.32
C LYS A 152 14.15 13.60 52.43
N LYS A 153 13.09 14.19 52.98
CA LYS A 153 13.03 15.62 53.27
C LYS A 153 14.22 15.99 54.15
N ALA A 154 15.25 16.56 53.54
CA ALA A 154 16.34 17.17 54.27
C ALA A 154 15.78 18.43 54.94
N LYS A 155 15.83 18.42 56.27
CA LYS A 155 15.45 19.49 57.16
C LYS A 155 16.33 20.72 56.90
N GLY A 156 15.70 21.82 56.46
CA GLY A 156 16.12 23.20 56.68
C GLY A 156 17.40 23.69 55.98
N LYS A 157 17.23 24.50 54.94
CA LYS A 157 18.02 25.74 54.76
C LYS A 157 17.27 26.68 53.80
N ASN A 158 17.02 27.88 54.29
CA ASN A 158 16.37 28.99 53.59
C ASN A 158 17.24 29.36 52.38
N ASN A 159 16.71 29.25 51.16
CA ASN A 159 17.39 29.73 49.97
C ASN A 159 16.45 30.64 49.17
N ASP A 160 16.89 31.89 49.02
CA ASP A 160 16.20 33.03 48.44
C ASP A 160 16.13 32.96 46.90
N HIS A 161 15.42 31.97 46.35
CA HIS A 161 15.22 31.85 44.89
C HIS A 161 13.81 32.26 44.44
N ASP A 162 12.89 32.48 45.37
CA ASP A 162 11.49 32.81 45.07
C ASP A 162 11.27 34.31 44.76
N GLN A 163 12.30 35.17 44.87
CA GLN A 163 12.18 36.63 44.65
C GLN A 163 12.56 37.09 43.22
N MET A 164 12.83 36.18 42.29
CA MET A 164 13.33 36.53 40.94
C MET A 164 12.23 36.63 39.86
N PHE A 165 10.96 36.41 40.22
CA PHE A 165 9.84 36.41 39.28
C PHE A 165 8.65 37.27 39.74
N ASP A 166 8.86 38.12 40.76
CA ASP A 166 7.96 39.24 41.10
C ASP A 166 8.39 40.52 40.38
#